data_AF-A0A1Y1VML0-F1
#
_entry.id   AF-A0A1Y1VML0-F1
#
_cell.length_a   1.000
_cell.length_b   1.000
_cell.length_c   1.000
_cell.angle_alpha   90.00
_cell.angle_beta   90.00
_cell.angle_gamma   90.00
#
_symmetry.space_group_name_H-M   'P 1'
#
loop_
_entity.id
_entity.type
_entity.pdbx_description
1 polymer ?
#
loop_
_entity_poly.entity_id
_entity_poly.type
_entity_poly.pdbx_seq_one_letter_code
_entity_poly.pdbx_strand_id
1 'polypeptide(L)'
;MKCLIFIWYIFSLTLIGDARKRSKNDNYYLIFVNNTSGNSSFSGFNKRQENSNETVYTVLDEIHNLIVNNIDTYYHPEILETMEEYDTKLKKRDDHVTYLMDYGQSSYVYPISSTKDKTVLFSYLSSDLVEVIETIPNVLNCRPDQKRKRQNYYDIRKMKEETNWKDLKIKTNADLHLSLISQGKYNSELVSQYDTNYYYPKSSGEDIDLFIIDGTFNFNHPEFKNRNNRIAKCAANVVNGKVLSPESEDYCYDIYVDFHGAMVSDAAAGLIHGVAKNANIYGINLEDDISFSNEFAAMQYIKDNLFRANKAIINMSFGGEYSIKQLDEDPSVIYERELINELTHQGAIFVSSAGNDNMLVYDEENDSVYLPCAYDDVICVGAI
;
A
#
# COMPACT_ATOMS: atom_id res chain seq x y z
N MET A 1 29.68 -5.52 4.74
CA MET A 1 28.57 -4.57 4.49
C MET A 1 28.88 -3.27 5.24
N LYS A 2 29.21 -2.17 4.54
CA LYS A 2 29.72 -0.94 5.17
C LYS A 2 28.55 -0.10 5.72
N CYS A 3 28.40 -0.10 7.04
CA CYS A 3 27.48 0.78 7.76
C CYS A 3 28.14 2.17 7.89
N LEU A 4 27.59 3.19 7.23
CA LEU A 4 28.03 4.58 7.35
C LEU A 4 26.99 5.35 8.14
N ILE A 5 27.35 5.64 9.39
CA ILE A 5 26.60 6.41 10.38
C ILE A 5 26.59 7.88 9.97
N PHE A 6 25.42 8.50 9.87
CA PHE A 6 25.29 9.95 9.83
C PHE A 6 24.23 10.42 10.84
N ILE A 7 24.72 11.05 11.90
CA ILE A 7 23.94 11.79 12.90
C ILE A 7 23.49 13.10 12.25
N TRP A 8 22.20 13.45 12.34
CA TRP A 8 21.69 14.76 11.94
C TRP A 8 21.06 15.50 13.13
N TYR A 9 21.67 16.65 13.46
CA TYR A 9 21.07 17.72 14.23
C TYR A 9 20.09 18.49 13.33
N ILE A 10 18.83 18.63 13.75
CA ILE A 10 17.83 19.44 13.04
C ILE A 10 17.90 20.88 13.57
N PHE A 11 18.47 21.80 12.78
CA PHE A 11 18.15 23.22 12.85
C PHE A 11 17.10 23.53 11.77
N SER A 12 15.87 23.79 12.18
CA SER A 12 14.81 24.25 11.28
C SER A 12 14.96 25.75 11.01
N LEU A 13 15.69 26.10 9.95
CA LEU A 13 15.56 27.43 9.35
C LEU A 13 14.25 27.48 8.56
N THR A 14 13.26 28.19 9.11
CA THR A 14 12.04 28.55 8.41
C THR A 14 12.36 29.65 7.40
N LEU A 15 12.52 29.28 6.14
CA LEU A 15 12.44 30.23 5.03
C LEU A 15 10.96 30.59 4.83
N ILE A 16 10.58 31.78 5.31
CA ILE A 16 9.33 32.44 4.96
C ILE A 16 9.44 32.83 3.48
N GLY A 17 8.96 31.95 2.60
CA GLY A 17 8.79 32.24 1.19
C GLY A 17 7.55 33.11 0.97
N ASP A 18 7.73 34.23 0.29
CA ASP A 18 6.72 35.22 -0.01
C ASP A 18 5.53 34.62 -0.80
N ALA A 19 4.35 34.62 -0.17
CA ALA A 19 3.12 34.04 -0.69
C ALA A 19 2.41 35.03 -1.63
N ARG A 20 2.99 35.30 -2.81
CA ARG A 20 2.33 36.06 -3.88
C ARG A 20 2.58 35.45 -5.25
N LYS A 21 1.93 34.31 -5.53
CA LYS A 21 1.68 33.88 -6.91
C LYS A 21 0.22 33.42 -7.02
N ARG A 22 -0.65 34.32 -7.49
CA ARG A 22 -2.08 34.04 -7.71
C ARG A 22 -2.23 33.06 -8.89
N SER A 23 -3.00 32.00 -8.67
CA SER A 23 -3.41 31.01 -9.69
C SER A 23 -4.41 31.66 -10.67
N LYS A 24 -4.32 31.34 -11.96
CA LYS A 24 -5.28 31.76 -13.00
C LYS A 24 -6.47 30.80 -13.18
N ASN A 25 -6.58 29.79 -12.32
CA ASN A 25 -7.64 28.78 -12.39
C ASN A 25 -8.64 28.95 -11.24
N ASP A 26 -9.89 28.61 -11.49
CA ASP A 26 -10.97 28.50 -10.50
C ASP A 26 -10.54 27.63 -9.31
N ASN A 27 -10.93 28.05 -8.11
CA ASN A 27 -10.54 27.36 -6.88
C ASN A 27 -11.53 27.61 -5.75
N TYR A 28 -11.37 26.92 -4.63
CA TYR A 28 -12.04 27.26 -3.38
C TYR A 28 -11.32 28.40 -2.68
N TYR A 29 -12.09 29.33 -2.12
CA TYR A 29 -11.62 30.54 -1.46
C TYR A 29 -12.23 30.70 -0.07
N LEU A 30 -11.44 31.33 0.79
CA LEU A 30 -11.82 31.85 2.09
C LEU A 30 -12.02 33.37 1.96
N ILE A 31 -13.24 33.82 2.20
CA ILE A 31 -13.63 35.23 2.17
C ILE A 31 -13.80 35.72 3.61
N PHE A 32 -12.96 36.66 4.04
CA PHE A 32 -12.99 37.21 5.39
C PHE A 32 -13.85 38.47 5.38
N VAL A 33 -14.94 38.46 6.15
CA VAL A 33 -15.90 39.57 6.25
C VAL A 33 -15.82 40.17 7.64
N ASN A 34 -15.79 41.49 7.74
CA ASN A 34 -15.86 42.22 9.01
C ASN A 34 -17.28 42.17 9.59
N ASN A 35 -17.45 41.75 10.85
CA ASN A 35 -18.75 41.79 11.54
C ASN A 35 -18.73 42.56 12.87
N THR A 36 -17.74 43.44 13.10
CA THR A 36 -17.55 44.23 14.34
C THR A 36 -18.78 45.02 14.82
N SER A 37 -19.85 45.14 14.03
CA SER A 37 -21.15 45.70 14.42
C SER A 37 -22.11 44.72 15.12
N GLY A 38 -21.72 43.46 15.38
CA GLY A 38 -22.61 42.46 15.95
C GLY A 38 -21.97 41.44 16.89
N ASN A 39 -22.44 41.38 18.14
CA ASN A 39 -22.21 40.22 19.00
C ASN A 39 -23.04 39.03 18.46
N SER A 40 -22.40 37.95 18.01
CA SER A 40 -22.99 36.61 18.14
C SER A 40 -21.95 35.50 18.03
N SER A 41 -22.06 34.52 18.93
CA SER A 41 -21.47 33.21 18.80
C SER A 41 -22.30 32.37 17.83
N PHE A 42 -21.66 31.68 16.88
CA PHE A 42 -22.28 30.62 16.08
C PHE A 42 -22.48 29.38 16.96
N SER A 43 -23.37 29.48 17.96
CA SER A 43 -23.79 28.37 18.80
C SER A 43 -25.31 28.28 18.69
N GLY A 44 -25.78 27.30 17.91
CA GLY A 44 -27.20 27.02 17.77
C GLY A 44 -27.85 26.78 19.14
N PHE A 45 -28.95 27.49 19.38
CA PHE A 45 -30.24 27.01 19.90
C PHE A 45 -31.08 28.25 20.25
N ASN A 46 -32.09 28.51 19.40
CA ASN A 46 -33.28 29.34 19.67
C ASN A 46 -33.09 30.70 20.36
N LYS A 47 -32.96 31.76 19.55
CA LYS A 47 -33.85 32.95 19.54
C LYS A 47 -33.30 33.96 18.53
N ARG A 48 -34.17 34.45 17.64
CA ARG A 48 -33.98 35.67 16.84
C ARG A 48 -33.26 36.75 17.66
N GLN A 49 -32.02 37.06 17.34
CA GLN A 49 -31.41 38.36 17.59
C GLN A 49 -31.29 39.05 16.23
N GLU A 50 -32.23 39.93 15.93
CA GLU A 50 -32.49 40.44 14.57
C GLU A 50 -31.49 41.48 14.05
N ASN A 51 -30.47 41.92 14.79
CA ASN A 51 -29.67 43.09 14.35
C ASN A 51 -28.14 42.91 14.28
N SER A 52 -27.55 41.73 14.55
CA SER A 52 -26.08 41.60 14.60
C SER A 52 -25.41 41.02 13.35
N ASN A 53 -26.14 40.38 12.44
CA ASN A 53 -25.55 39.69 11.27
C ASN A 53 -25.98 40.24 9.90
N GLU A 54 -26.74 41.34 9.85
CA GLU A 54 -27.25 41.93 8.60
C GLU A 54 -26.11 42.20 7.59
N THR A 55 -24.99 42.77 8.04
CA THR A 55 -23.82 43.03 7.19
C THR A 55 -23.27 41.76 6.51
N VAL A 56 -23.21 40.64 7.23
CA VAL A 56 -22.67 39.39 6.69
C VAL A 56 -23.62 38.77 5.69
N TYR A 57 -24.94 38.82 5.95
CA TYR A 57 -25.96 38.35 5.02
C TYR A 57 -26.00 39.19 3.74
N THR A 58 -25.88 40.52 3.84
CA THR A 58 -25.80 41.39 2.66
C THR A 58 -24.59 41.05 1.78
N VAL A 59 -23.41 40.85 2.39
CA VAL A 59 -22.20 40.44 1.65
C VAL A 59 -22.37 39.05 1.04
N LEU A 60 -23.00 38.11 1.76
CA LEU A 60 -23.27 36.77 1.26
C LEU A 60 -24.20 36.80 0.04
N ASP A 61 -25.28 37.56 0.10
CA ASP A 61 -26.24 37.72 -1.00
C ASP A 61 -25.59 38.40 -2.23
N GLU A 62 -24.75 39.41 -2.00
CA GLU A 62 -24.01 40.09 -3.07
C GLU A 62 -23.05 39.11 -3.78
N ILE A 63 -22.29 38.32 -3.02
CA ILE A 63 -21.38 37.31 -3.56
C ILE A 63 -22.16 36.20 -4.27
N HIS A 64 -23.27 35.74 -3.71
CA HIS A 64 -24.13 34.74 -4.35
C HIS A 64 -24.60 35.22 -5.73
N ASN A 65 -25.11 36.45 -5.82
CA ASN A 65 -25.56 37.04 -7.08
C ASN A 65 -24.39 37.21 -8.07
N LEU A 66 -23.20 37.59 -7.60
CA LEU A 66 -22.02 37.66 -8.46
C LEU A 66 -21.65 36.29 -9.05
N ILE A 67 -21.73 35.22 -8.26
CA ILE A 67 -21.47 33.87 -8.76
C ILE A 67 -22.51 33.49 -9.82
N VAL A 68 -23.80 33.64 -9.50
CA VAL A 68 -24.91 33.28 -10.41
C VAL A 68 -24.84 34.04 -11.74
N ASN A 69 -24.51 35.34 -11.69
CA ASN A 69 -24.44 36.18 -12.88
C ASN A 69 -23.19 35.95 -13.74
N ASN A 70 -22.23 35.14 -13.28
CA ASN A 70 -20.96 34.91 -13.98
C ASN A 70 -20.59 33.42 -14.05
N ILE A 71 -21.56 32.50 -13.96
CA ILE A 71 -21.31 31.04 -14.04
C ILE A 71 -20.60 30.68 -15.36
N ASP A 72 -20.96 31.35 -16.45
CA ASP A 72 -20.37 31.16 -17.78
C ASP A 72 -18.90 31.59 -17.89
N THR A 73 -18.37 32.31 -16.91
CA THR A 73 -16.96 32.71 -16.84
C THR A 73 -16.07 31.67 -16.15
N TYR A 74 -16.65 30.65 -15.50
CA TYR A 74 -15.88 29.60 -14.83
C TYR A 74 -15.27 28.65 -15.86
N TYR A 75 -14.05 28.23 -15.59
CA TYR A 75 -13.39 27.15 -16.32
C TYR A 75 -13.99 25.77 -15.97
N HIS A 76 -14.47 25.61 -14.73
CA HIS A 76 -15.11 24.38 -14.23
C HIS A 76 -16.51 24.65 -13.60
N PRO A 77 -17.51 25.09 -14.38
CA PRO A 77 -18.85 25.38 -13.86
C PRO A 77 -19.57 24.14 -13.28
N GLU A 78 -19.19 22.93 -13.69
CA GLU A 78 -19.75 21.66 -13.19
C GLU A 78 -19.59 21.47 -11.68
N ILE A 79 -18.61 22.15 -11.06
CA ILE A 79 -18.42 22.13 -9.60
C ILE A 79 -19.55 22.88 -8.90
N LEU A 80 -20.06 23.99 -9.47
CA LEU A 80 -21.19 24.74 -8.91
C LEU A 80 -22.48 23.92 -8.99
N GLU A 81 -22.72 23.24 -10.12
CA GLU A 81 -23.87 22.32 -10.28
C GLU A 81 -23.82 21.22 -9.22
N THR A 82 -22.63 20.66 -9.00
CA THR A 82 -22.42 19.62 -7.99
C THR A 82 -22.73 20.14 -6.57
N MET A 83 -22.35 21.37 -6.24
CA MET A 83 -22.65 21.99 -4.94
C MET A 83 -24.16 22.14 -4.71
N GLU A 84 -24.90 22.60 -5.71
CA GLU A 84 -26.36 22.74 -5.64
C GLU A 84 -27.09 21.38 -5.55
N GLU A 85 -26.60 20.38 -6.31
CA GLU A 85 -27.11 19.02 -6.22
C GLU A 85 -26.91 18.41 -4.82
N TYR A 86 -25.74 18.59 -4.22
CA TYR A 86 -25.45 18.07 -2.88
C TYR A 86 -26.39 18.68 -1.83
N ASP A 87 -26.56 20.00 -1.85
CA ASP A 87 -27.47 20.69 -0.96
C ASP A 87 -28.93 20.24 -1.17
N THR A 88 -29.36 20.08 -2.42
CA THR A 88 -30.72 19.62 -2.74
C THR A 88 -30.96 18.17 -2.31
N LYS A 89 -29.98 17.28 -2.50
CA LYS A 89 -30.05 15.88 -2.06
C LYS A 89 -30.10 15.76 -0.54
N LEU A 90 -29.36 16.61 0.18
CA LEU A 90 -29.39 16.64 1.64
C LEU A 90 -30.71 17.20 2.17
N LYS A 91 -31.31 18.21 1.51
CA LYS A 91 -32.63 18.74 1.85
C LYS A 91 -33.79 17.78 1.57
N LYS A 92 -33.62 16.79 0.68
CA LYS A 92 -34.67 15.82 0.25
C LYS A 92 -34.66 14.48 1.00
N ARG A 93 -33.63 14.14 1.78
CA ARG A 93 -33.57 12.88 2.53
C ARG A 93 -34.26 13.03 3.89
N ASP A 94 -35.36 12.32 4.09
CA ASP A 94 -35.91 12.03 5.42
C ASP A 94 -34.82 11.40 6.32
N ASP A 95 -34.56 12.06 7.44
CA ASP A 95 -34.06 11.58 8.74
C ASP A 95 -32.62 11.11 8.99
N HIS A 96 -31.66 11.07 8.06
CA HIS A 96 -30.31 10.53 8.38
C HIS A 96 -29.08 11.38 8.08
N VAL A 97 -29.18 12.54 7.42
CA VAL A 97 -28.02 13.44 7.24
C VAL A 97 -28.45 14.89 7.39
N THR A 98 -28.24 15.46 8.58
CA THR A 98 -28.44 16.89 8.85
C THR A 98 -27.08 17.54 9.12
N TYR A 99 -26.86 18.74 8.58
CA TYR A 99 -25.71 19.54 9.00
C TYR A 99 -25.79 19.83 10.51
N LEU A 100 -24.65 19.71 11.20
CA LEU A 100 -24.55 20.03 12.62
C LEU A 100 -24.45 21.56 12.88
N MET A 101 -24.32 22.34 11.81
CA MET A 101 -24.25 23.80 11.82
C MET A 101 -25.20 24.35 10.76
N ASP A 102 -25.70 25.56 11.00
CA ASP A 102 -26.47 26.31 10.01
C ASP A 102 -25.50 26.98 9.03
N TYR A 103 -25.56 26.59 7.75
CA TYR A 103 -24.74 27.14 6.68
C TYR A 103 -25.51 28.14 5.80
N GLY A 104 -26.72 28.55 6.20
CA GLY A 104 -27.54 29.46 5.43
C GLY A 104 -28.21 28.80 4.22
N GLN A 105 -28.67 29.62 3.28
CA GLN A 105 -29.52 29.17 2.16
C GLN A 105 -28.77 29.01 0.82
N SER A 106 -27.61 29.64 0.68
CA SER A 106 -26.83 29.64 -0.56
C SER A 106 -25.92 28.41 -0.61
N SER A 107 -26.05 27.63 -1.68
CA SER A 107 -25.18 26.48 -1.96
C SER A 107 -23.81 26.88 -2.49
N TYR A 108 -23.66 28.11 -3.00
CA TYR A 108 -22.42 28.56 -3.65
C TYR A 108 -21.47 29.29 -2.70
N VAL A 109 -22.02 29.97 -1.70
CA VAL A 109 -21.26 30.73 -0.69
C VAL A 109 -21.95 30.62 0.67
N TYR A 110 -21.22 30.22 1.69
CA TYR A 110 -21.78 29.97 3.03
C TYR A 110 -20.76 30.24 4.14
N PRO A 111 -21.20 30.64 5.35
CA PRO A 111 -20.31 30.87 6.49
C PRO A 111 -19.81 29.55 7.07
N ILE A 112 -18.50 29.46 7.33
CA ILE A 112 -17.88 28.25 7.92
C ILE A 112 -17.29 28.50 9.31
N SER A 113 -17.09 29.76 9.71
CA SER A 113 -16.56 30.13 11.01
C SER A 113 -16.81 31.61 11.30
N SER A 114 -17.09 31.95 12.56
CA SER A 114 -17.23 33.33 13.01
C SER A 114 -16.53 33.55 14.34
N THR A 115 -15.92 34.72 14.48
CA THR A 115 -15.41 35.29 15.73
C THR A 115 -16.15 36.60 15.99
N LYS A 116 -15.84 37.29 17.09
CA LYS A 116 -16.48 38.57 17.46
C LYS A 116 -16.38 39.65 16.38
N ASP A 117 -15.29 39.64 15.61
CA ASP A 117 -14.95 40.73 14.70
C ASP A 117 -15.03 40.31 13.23
N LYS A 118 -15.09 39.00 12.95
CA LYS A 118 -14.92 38.46 11.59
C LYS A 118 -15.72 37.19 11.37
N THR A 119 -16.32 37.08 10.20
CA THR A 119 -16.89 35.83 9.66
C THR A 119 -16.10 35.39 8.44
N VAL A 120 -15.88 34.08 8.31
CA VAL A 120 -15.25 33.46 7.14
C VAL A 120 -16.33 32.78 6.33
N LEU A 121 -16.51 33.24 5.08
CA LEU A 121 -17.32 32.55 4.08
C LEU A 121 -16.42 31.65 3.23
N PHE A 122 -16.97 30.54 2.78
CA PHE A 122 -16.33 29.59 1.88
C PHE A 122 -17.09 29.57 0.56
N SER A 123 -16.36 29.60 -0.56
CA SER A 123 -16.95 29.63 -1.91
C SER A 123 -16.01 29.02 -2.93
N TYR A 124 -16.56 28.45 -3.99
CA TYR A 124 -15.82 28.19 -5.23
C TYR A 124 -15.91 29.43 -6.11
N LEU A 125 -14.78 29.96 -6.60
CA LEU A 125 -14.71 31.21 -7.35
C LEU A 125 -13.79 31.10 -8.56
N SER A 126 -14.16 31.78 -9.65
CA SER A 126 -13.26 32.07 -10.76
C SER A 126 -12.25 33.15 -10.35
N SER A 127 -11.08 33.17 -10.99
CA SER A 127 -10.05 34.17 -10.67
C SER A 127 -10.53 35.61 -10.86
N ASP A 128 -11.44 35.83 -11.79
CA ASP A 128 -11.94 37.16 -12.16
C ASP A 128 -12.89 37.73 -11.10
N LEU A 129 -13.69 36.86 -10.47
CA LEU A 129 -14.58 37.25 -9.39
C LEU A 129 -13.83 37.61 -8.09
N VAL A 130 -12.63 37.08 -7.88
CA VAL A 130 -11.85 37.35 -6.66
C VAL A 130 -11.55 38.85 -6.52
N GLU A 131 -11.13 39.50 -7.61
CA GLU A 131 -10.81 40.93 -7.60
C GLU A 131 -12.06 41.78 -7.36
N VAL A 132 -13.19 41.39 -7.94
CA VAL A 132 -14.49 42.06 -7.70
C VAL A 132 -14.93 41.90 -6.25
N ILE A 133 -14.86 40.68 -5.70
CA ILE A 133 -15.27 40.38 -4.33
C ILE A 133 -14.41 41.11 -3.30
N GLU A 134 -13.11 41.30 -3.56
CA GLU A 134 -12.22 42.09 -2.69
C GLU A 134 -12.63 43.58 -2.60
N THR A 135 -13.44 44.09 -3.53
CA THR A 135 -13.94 45.49 -3.51
C THR A 135 -15.26 45.67 -2.76
N ILE A 136 -15.95 44.59 -2.39
CA ILE A 136 -17.24 44.65 -1.70
C ILE A 136 -17.05 45.24 -0.29
N PRO A 137 -17.88 46.22 0.12
CA PRO A 137 -17.81 46.78 1.47
C PRO A 137 -17.87 45.70 2.56
N ASN A 138 -16.99 45.81 3.55
CA ASN A 138 -16.80 44.85 4.65
C ASN A 138 -16.11 43.53 4.30
N VAL A 139 -15.77 43.26 3.04
CA VAL A 139 -14.81 42.19 2.71
C VAL A 139 -13.40 42.65 3.05
N LEU A 140 -12.76 41.96 3.99
CA LEU A 140 -11.40 42.22 4.44
C LEU A 140 -10.36 41.53 3.55
N ASN A 141 -10.70 40.36 3.00
CA ASN A 141 -9.83 39.60 2.13
C ASN A 141 -10.56 38.46 1.41
N CYS A 142 -10.08 38.07 0.23
CA CYS A 142 -10.47 36.84 -0.45
C CYS A 142 -9.21 36.06 -0.87
N ARG A 143 -8.99 34.87 -0.31
CA ARG A 143 -7.77 34.09 -0.58
C ARG A 143 -8.09 32.63 -0.90
N PRO A 144 -7.31 31.98 -1.79
CA PRO A 144 -7.47 30.55 -2.03
C PRO A 144 -7.33 29.75 -0.74
N ASP A 145 -8.16 28.73 -0.58
CA ASP A 145 -8.04 27.77 0.52
C ASP A 145 -6.72 27.00 0.41
N GLN A 146 -6.02 26.88 1.54
CA GLN A 146 -4.72 26.22 1.61
C GLN A 146 -4.85 24.87 2.28
N LYS A 147 -4.68 23.81 1.49
CA LYS A 147 -4.63 22.44 1.99
C LYS A 147 -3.35 22.23 2.81
N ARG A 148 -3.49 21.87 4.08
CA ARG A 148 -2.36 21.40 4.91
C ARG A 148 -1.98 19.98 4.49
N LYS A 149 -0.68 19.72 4.34
CA LYS A 149 -0.16 18.36 4.14
C LYS A 149 0.15 17.74 5.50
N ARG A 150 -0.26 16.48 5.71
CA ARG A 150 0.25 15.70 6.85
C ARG A 150 1.77 15.54 6.69
N GLN A 151 2.53 15.80 7.73
CA GLN A 151 3.96 15.47 7.76
C GLN A 151 4.08 13.96 8.01
N ASN A 152 4.70 13.25 7.07
CA ASN A 152 5.14 11.88 7.29
C ASN A 152 6.55 11.95 7.89
N TYR A 153 6.86 11.05 8.83
CA TYR A 153 8.22 10.98 9.42
C TYR A 153 9.22 10.25 8.50
N TYR A 154 8.74 9.56 7.46
CA TYR A 154 9.56 8.87 6.47
C TYR A 154 9.78 9.73 5.21
N ASP A 155 10.95 9.55 4.57
CA ASP A 155 11.36 10.27 3.37
C ASP A 155 11.33 9.34 2.14
N ILE A 156 10.24 9.40 1.39
CA ILE A 156 10.03 8.62 0.16
C ILE A 156 11.16 8.81 -0.85
N ARG A 157 11.79 10.00 -0.91
CA ARG A 157 12.85 10.28 -1.87
C ARG A 157 14.09 9.45 -1.56
N LYS A 158 14.53 9.49 -0.30
CA LYS A 158 15.66 8.68 0.17
C LYS A 158 15.40 7.19 -0.01
N MET A 159 14.20 6.72 0.31
CA MET A 159 13.86 5.31 0.12
C MET A 159 13.97 4.89 -1.35
N LYS A 160 13.53 5.73 -2.31
CA LYS A 160 13.70 5.44 -3.74
C LYS A 160 15.16 5.49 -4.18
N GLU A 161 15.96 6.40 -3.62
CA GLU A 161 17.40 6.49 -3.89
C GLU A 161 18.15 5.24 -3.38
N GLU A 162 17.83 4.75 -2.19
CA GLU A 162 18.46 3.56 -1.59
C GLU A 162 18.03 2.26 -2.28
N THR A 163 16.74 2.12 -2.59
CA THR A 163 16.17 0.88 -3.15
C THR A 163 16.27 0.80 -4.67
N ASN A 164 16.51 1.92 -5.35
CA ASN A 164 16.39 2.08 -6.80
C ASN A 164 14.99 1.74 -7.35
N TRP A 165 13.95 1.70 -6.51
CA TRP A 165 12.59 1.46 -6.96
C TRP A 165 12.05 2.67 -7.75
N LYS A 166 11.46 2.39 -8.93
CA LYS A 166 10.78 3.41 -9.74
C LYS A 166 9.66 4.10 -8.96
N ASP A 167 8.86 3.30 -8.26
CA ASP A 167 7.78 3.79 -7.41
C ASP A 167 7.57 2.86 -6.22
N LEU A 168 7.01 3.40 -5.14
CA LEU A 168 6.78 2.66 -3.90
C LEU A 168 5.33 2.79 -3.44
N LYS A 169 4.88 1.77 -2.72
CA LYS A 169 3.63 1.79 -1.96
C LYS A 169 3.93 1.54 -0.49
N ILE A 170 3.01 1.97 0.35
CA ILE A 170 3.11 1.87 1.80
C ILE A 170 1.86 1.15 2.29
N LYS A 171 2.05 0.09 3.08
CA LYS A 171 0.98 -0.53 3.86
C LYS A 171 1.17 -0.09 5.31
N THR A 172 0.26 0.74 5.78
CA THR A 172 0.29 1.24 7.16
C THR A 172 -0.24 0.20 8.13
N ASN A 173 0.36 0.09 9.33
CA ASN A 173 0.01 -0.91 10.33
C ASN A 173 0.02 -2.33 9.74
N ALA A 174 1.12 -2.67 9.06
CA ALA A 174 1.34 -4.00 8.52
C ALA A 174 1.60 -5.03 9.63
N ASP A 175 1.48 -6.30 9.28
CA ASP A 175 1.87 -7.39 10.18
C ASP A 175 3.36 -7.30 10.51
N LEU A 176 3.73 -7.84 11.67
CA LEU A 176 5.08 -7.71 12.21
C LEU A 176 6.16 -8.16 11.23
N HIS A 177 5.96 -9.26 10.50
CA HIS A 177 6.95 -9.77 9.55
C HIS A 177 7.19 -8.78 8.40
N LEU A 178 6.15 -8.14 7.89
CA LEU A 178 6.26 -7.16 6.80
C LEU A 178 6.95 -5.87 7.27
N SER A 179 6.57 -5.34 8.43
CA SER A 179 7.22 -4.14 8.97
C SER A 179 8.68 -4.42 9.36
N LEU A 180 8.98 -5.63 9.84
CA LEU A 180 10.33 -6.06 10.18
C LEU A 180 11.23 -6.12 8.94
N ILE A 181 10.73 -6.64 7.81
CA ILE A 181 11.49 -6.65 6.53
C ILE A 181 11.85 -5.22 6.08
N SER A 182 11.01 -4.22 6.37
CA SER A 182 11.28 -2.84 5.96
C SER A 182 12.32 -2.10 6.80
N GLN A 183 12.59 -2.54 8.03
CA GLN A 183 13.46 -1.79 8.97
C GLN A 183 14.53 -2.65 9.65
N GLY A 184 14.49 -3.97 9.48
CA GLY A 184 15.29 -4.91 10.26
C GLY A 184 14.92 -4.91 11.74
N LYS A 185 15.85 -5.44 12.56
CA LYS A 185 15.68 -5.51 14.02
C LYS A 185 15.57 -4.10 14.63
N TYR A 186 14.48 -3.85 15.35
CA TYR A 186 14.29 -2.59 16.06
C TYR A 186 15.41 -2.31 17.06
N ASN A 187 15.90 -1.07 17.05
CA ASN A 187 16.86 -0.57 18.02
C ASN A 187 16.43 0.82 18.52
N SER A 188 16.02 0.89 19.79
CA SER A 188 15.56 2.12 20.44
C SER A 188 16.63 3.20 20.56
N GLU A 189 17.92 2.85 20.44
CA GLU A 189 19.03 3.80 20.43
C GLU A 189 19.17 4.52 19.07
N LEU A 190 18.69 3.89 17.99
CA LEU A 190 18.77 4.43 16.62
C LEU A 190 17.47 5.14 16.20
N VAL A 191 16.33 4.61 16.61
CA VAL A 191 14.99 5.11 16.27
C VAL A 191 14.10 5.11 17.51
N SER A 192 13.43 6.23 17.77
CA SER A 192 12.65 6.44 18.99
C SER A 192 11.34 5.65 19.04
N GLN A 193 10.88 5.13 17.91
CA GLN A 193 9.65 4.36 17.79
C GLN A 193 9.78 3.31 16.68
N TYR A 194 9.10 2.17 16.87
CA TYR A 194 8.99 1.15 15.85
C TYR A 194 8.11 1.64 14.70
N ASP A 195 8.57 1.48 13.47
CA ASP A 195 7.79 1.80 12.27
C ASP A 195 6.89 0.61 11.92
N THR A 196 5.57 0.74 12.05
CA THR A 196 4.63 -0.35 11.73
C THR A 196 4.28 -0.42 10.24
N ASN A 197 4.94 0.35 9.37
CA ASN A 197 4.67 0.36 7.95
C ASN A 197 5.51 -0.68 7.20
N TYR A 198 4.91 -1.25 6.15
CA TYR A 198 5.60 -2.02 5.14
C TYR A 198 5.77 -1.19 3.86
N TYR A 199 7.01 -1.01 3.43
CA TYR A 199 7.36 -0.25 2.23
C TYR A 199 7.83 -1.22 1.15
N TYR A 200 7.23 -1.13 -0.03
CA TYR A 200 7.45 -2.12 -1.08
C TYR A 200 7.38 -1.47 -2.46
N PRO A 201 8.03 -2.07 -3.48
CA PRO A 201 7.97 -1.54 -4.83
C PRO A 201 6.52 -1.63 -5.33
N LYS A 202 6.07 -0.61 -6.06
CA LYS A 202 4.68 -0.55 -6.55
C LYS A 202 4.27 -1.75 -7.40
N SER A 203 5.22 -2.36 -8.12
CA SER A 203 5.01 -3.59 -8.89
C SER A 203 4.59 -4.76 -8.01
N SER A 204 5.13 -4.85 -6.78
CA SER A 204 4.80 -5.88 -5.80
C SER A 204 4.90 -7.31 -6.36
N GLY A 205 5.89 -7.56 -7.22
CA GLY A 205 6.12 -8.84 -7.87
C GLY A 205 5.38 -9.05 -9.21
N GLU A 206 4.69 -8.05 -9.74
CA GLU A 206 4.03 -8.13 -11.06
C GLU A 206 4.96 -8.70 -12.16
N ASP A 207 4.41 -9.62 -12.96
CA ASP A 207 5.10 -10.36 -14.03
C ASP A 207 6.20 -11.34 -13.56
N ILE A 208 6.31 -11.62 -12.26
CA ILE A 208 7.18 -12.68 -11.70
C ILE A 208 6.34 -13.91 -11.35
N ASP A 209 6.89 -15.10 -11.61
CA ASP A 209 6.30 -16.39 -11.25
C ASP A 209 6.96 -16.93 -9.97
N LEU A 210 6.14 -17.15 -8.95
CA LEU A 210 6.52 -17.81 -7.71
C LEU A 210 6.01 -19.25 -7.77
N PHE A 211 6.92 -20.21 -7.75
CA PHE A 211 6.61 -21.62 -7.62
C PHE A 211 6.84 -22.02 -6.17
N ILE A 212 5.77 -22.44 -5.49
CA ILE A 212 5.86 -22.99 -4.14
C ILE A 212 5.75 -24.51 -4.28
N ILE A 213 6.85 -25.22 -4.06
CA ILE A 213 6.85 -26.67 -3.97
C ILE A 213 6.64 -27.02 -2.50
N ASP A 214 5.50 -27.60 -2.17
CA ASP A 214 5.10 -27.88 -0.78
C ASP A 214 3.88 -28.82 -0.74
N GLY A 215 3.40 -29.14 0.45
CA GLY A 215 2.15 -29.87 0.67
C GLY A 215 0.97 -28.91 0.89
N THR A 216 -0.15 -29.18 0.22
CA THR A 216 -1.46 -28.54 0.36
C THR A 216 -1.52 -27.04 0.10
N PHE A 217 -2.43 -26.63 -0.79
CA PHE A 217 -2.70 -25.23 -1.11
C PHE A 217 -4.18 -24.91 -1.16
N ASN A 218 -4.53 -23.68 -0.77
CA ASN A 218 -5.89 -23.14 -0.87
C ASN A 218 -5.89 -21.75 -1.50
N PHE A 219 -5.87 -21.71 -2.82
CA PHE A 219 -5.96 -20.46 -3.58
C PHE A 219 -7.39 -19.92 -3.65
N ASN A 220 -8.41 -20.65 -3.19
CA ASN A 220 -9.76 -20.11 -3.02
C ASN A 220 -9.87 -19.14 -1.82
N HIS A 221 -8.83 -19.05 -0.99
CA HIS A 221 -8.82 -18.16 0.17
C HIS A 221 -8.87 -16.66 -0.26
N PRO A 222 -9.53 -15.77 0.52
CA PRO A 222 -9.63 -14.34 0.17
C PRO A 222 -8.30 -13.61 -0.04
N GLU A 223 -7.19 -14.14 0.49
CA GLU A 223 -5.83 -13.66 0.24
C GLU A 223 -5.42 -13.76 -1.24
N PHE A 224 -6.07 -14.61 -2.03
CA PHE A 224 -5.75 -14.85 -3.43
C PHE A 224 -6.85 -14.40 -4.40
N LYS A 225 -7.84 -13.61 -3.93
CA LYS A 225 -9.01 -13.20 -4.76
C LYS A 225 -8.67 -12.26 -5.94
N ASN A 226 -7.45 -11.73 -6.03
CA ASN A 226 -7.03 -10.79 -7.07
C ASN A 226 -6.63 -11.43 -8.41
N ARG A 227 -7.23 -12.57 -8.75
CA ARG A 227 -6.90 -13.41 -9.93
C ARG A 227 -7.16 -12.74 -11.28
N ASN A 228 -7.94 -11.66 -11.30
CA ASN A 228 -8.11 -10.86 -12.53
C ASN A 228 -6.82 -10.14 -12.95
N ASN A 229 -5.84 -10.01 -12.05
CA ASN A 229 -4.61 -9.24 -12.27
C ASN A 229 -3.34 -10.11 -12.24
N ARG A 230 -3.45 -11.39 -11.88
CA ARG A 230 -2.32 -12.33 -11.72
C ARG A 230 -2.82 -13.77 -11.70
N ILE A 231 -1.91 -14.73 -11.83
CA ILE A 231 -2.21 -16.15 -11.64
C ILE A 231 -2.05 -16.52 -10.16
N ALA A 232 -3.00 -17.26 -9.61
CA ALA A 232 -2.91 -17.87 -8.29
C ALA A 232 -3.63 -19.21 -8.31
N LYS A 233 -2.88 -20.32 -8.44
CA LYS A 233 -3.47 -21.64 -8.64
C LYS A 233 -2.59 -22.81 -8.19
N CYS A 234 -3.23 -23.94 -7.94
CA CYS A 234 -2.60 -25.25 -7.97
C CYS A 234 -2.27 -25.60 -9.42
N ALA A 235 -0.99 -25.88 -9.70
CA ALA A 235 -0.53 -26.13 -11.06
C ALA A 235 -0.28 -27.62 -11.33
N ALA A 236 0.04 -28.41 -10.30
CA ALA A 236 0.21 -29.85 -10.39
C ALA A 236 0.10 -30.50 -9.01
N ASN A 237 -0.29 -31.77 -9.01
CA ASN A 237 -0.04 -32.70 -7.91
C ASN A 237 1.08 -33.66 -8.32
N VAL A 238 1.92 -34.05 -7.38
CA VAL A 238 3.01 -35.00 -7.61
C VAL A 238 2.92 -36.11 -6.58
N VAL A 239 2.79 -37.34 -7.06
CA VAL A 239 2.58 -38.53 -6.23
C VAL A 239 3.45 -39.65 -6.79
N ASN A 240 4.32 -40.23 -5.95
CA ASN A 240 5.22 -41.32 -6.34
C ASN A 240 6.01 -41.01 -7.64
N GLY A 241 6.56 -39.80 -7.75
CA GLY A 241 7.32 -39.31 -8.90
C GLY A 241 6.49 -39.10 -10.18
N LYS A 242 5.16 -39.05 -10.08
CA LYS A 242 4.26 -38.82 -11.21
C LYS A 242 3.51 -37.51 -11.07
N VAL A 243 3.53 -36.73 -12.14
CA VAL A 243 2.83 -35.46 -12.23
C VAL A 243 1.39 -35.71 -12.69
N LEU A 244 0.44 -35.22 -11.89
CA LEU A 244 -1.00 -35.32 -12.12
C LEU A 244 -1.58 -33.91 -12.22
N SER A 245 -2.61 -33.75 -13.05
CA SER A 245 -3.41 -32.53 -13.01
C SER A 245 -4.17 -32.47 -11.68
N PRO A 246 -4.22 -31.30 -11.01
CA PRO A 246 -5.00 -31.19 -9.80
C PRO A 246 -6.49 -31.30 -10.13
N GLU A 247 -7.29 -31.81 -9.20
CA GLU A 247 -8.76 -31.85 -9.36
C GLU A 247 -9.35 -30.45 -9.52
N SER A 248 -8.69 -29.45 -8.95
CA SER A 248 -9.07 -28.04 -8.99
C SER A 248 -7.83 -27.16 -9.06
N GLU A 249 -7.87 -26.10 -9.87
CA GLU A 249 -6.86 -25.04 -9.84
C GLU A 249 -6.94 -24.22 -8.54
N ASP A 250 -8.06 -24.28 -7.81
CA ASP A 250 -8.32 -23.44 -6.64
C ASP A 250 -7.83 -24.04 -5.33
N TYR A 251 -7.70 -25.36 -5.28
CA TYR A 251 -7.29 -26.08 -4.09
C TYR A 251 -6.69 -27.43 -4.49
N CYS A 252 -5.65 -27.83 -3.78
CA CYS A 252 -5.00 -29.12 -3.90
C CYS A 252 -4.60 -29.52 -2.48
N TYR A 253 -5.02 -30.70 -2.04
CA TYR A 253 -4.83 -31.17 -0.68
C TYR A 253 -4.11 -32.51 -0.71
N ASP A 254 -3.34 -32.75 0.33
CA ASP A 254 -2.88 -34.08 0.71
C ASP A 254 -4.01 -34.84 1.46
N ILE A 255 -3.92 -36.17 1.50
CA ILE A 255 -4.71 -37.06 2.35
C ILE A 255 -4.59 -36.65 3.83
N TYR A 256 -3.43 -36.13 4.24
CA TYR A 256 -3.21 -35.51 5.54
C TYR A 256 -3.35 -33.99 5.45
N VAL A 257 -4.25 -33.41 6.23
CA VAL A 257 -4.50 -31.95 6.21
C VAL A 257 -3.39 -31.21 6.96
N ASP A 258 -2.21 -31.15 6.35
CA ASP A 258 -1.22 -30.11 6.64
C ASP A 258 -1.56 -28.87 5.80
N PHE A 259 -1.46 -27.67 6.35
CA PHE A 259 -1.71 -26.41 5.65
C PHE A 259 -0.40 -25.64 5.37
N HIS A 260 0.74 -26.32 5.46
CA HIS A 260 2.06 -25.71 5.31
C HIS A 260 2.20 -24.90 4.01
N GLY A 261 1.93 -25.49 2.83
CA GLY A 261 1.97 -24.80 1.55
C GLY A 261 1.00 -23.62 1.45
N ALA A 262 -0.17 -23.70 2.08
CA ALA A 262 -1.13 -22.60 2.16
C ALA A 262 -0.58 -21.42 2.99
N MET A 263 0.12 -21.69 4.10
CA MET A 263 0.75 -20.65 4.92
C MET A 263 1.96 -20.01 4.21
N VAL A 264 2.81 -20.83 3.58
CA VAL A 264 3.97 -20.37 2.81
C VAL A 264 3.53 -19.49 1.65
N SER A 265 2.52 -19.92 0.89
CA SER A 265 1.99 -19.15 -0.25
C SER A 265 1.33 -17.83 0.16
N ASP A 266 0.66 -17.78 1.32
CA ASP A 266 0.08 -16.56 1.87
C ASP A 266 1.18 -15.56 2.29
N ALA A 267 2.19 -16.01 3.02
CA ALA A 267 3.33 -15.17 3.42
C ALA A 267 4.11 -14.63 2.19
N ALA A 268 4.20 -15.42 1.12
CA ALA A 268 4.86 -15.00 -0.11
C ALA A 268 4.02 -14.00 -0.91
N ALA A 269 2.73 -14.30 -1.17
CA ALA A 269 1.94 -13.59 -2.19
C ALA A 269 0.47 -13.36 -1.82
N GLY A 270 0.08 -13.48 -0.55
CA GLY A 270 -1.22 -13.04 -0.05
C GLY A 270 -1.45 -11.53 -0.23
N LEU A 271 -2.71 -11.14 -0.41
CA LEU A 271 -3.12 -9.74 -0.58
C LEU A 271 -2.83 -8.85 0.63
N ILE A 272 -2.98 -9.42 1.83
CA ILE A 272 -2.81 -8.79 3.12
C ILE A 272 -1.47 -9.22 3.69
N HIS A 273 -1.20 -10.52 3.80
CA HIS A 273 -0.04 -11.03 4.53
C HIS A 273 1.21 -11.22 3.66
N GLY A 274 1.07 -11.12 2.33
CA GLY A 274 2.13 -11.38 1.38
C GLY A 274 3.10 -10.23 1.13
N VAL A 275 4.36 -10.58 0.87
CA VAL A 275 5.42 -9.67 0.40
C VAL A 275 5.17 -9.24 -1.06
N ALA A 276 4.81 -10.19 -1.94
CA ALA A 276 4.73 -10.02 -3.38
C ALA A 276 3.31 -10.28 -3.93
N LYS A 277 2.31 -9.57 -3.39
CA LYS A 277 0.87 -9.80 -3.69
C LYS A 277 0.42 -9.69 -5.15
N ASN A 278 1.25 -9.16 -6.05
CA ASN A 278 0.95 -9.08 -7.49
C ASN A 278 1.72 -10.11 -8.32
N ALA A 279 2.60 -10.91 -7.72
CA ALA A 279 3.29 -11.98 -8.43
C ALA A 279 2.33 -13.10 -8.81
N ASN A 280 2.57 -13.76 -9.94
CA ASN A 280 1.91 -15.02 -10.22
C ASN A 280 2.38 -16.05 -9.19
N ILE A 281 1.48 -16.86 -8.66
CA ILE A 281 1.81 -17.91 -7.69
C ILE A 281 1.23 -19.25 -8.13
N TYR A 282 2.09 -20.25 -8.13
CA TYR A 282 1.77 -21.62 -8.54
C TYR A 282 2.13 -22.55 -7.38
N GLY A 283 1.13 -23.25 -6.85
CA GLY A 283 1.36 -24.35 -5.91
C GLY A 283 1.66 -25.64 -6.68
N ILE A 284 2.76 -26.30 -6.35
CA ILE A 284 3.09 -27.65 -6.81
C ILE A 284 2.97 -28.56 -5.59
N ASN A 285 1.85 -29.28 -5.52
CA ASN A 285 1.49 -30.11 -4.38
C ASN A 285 2.29 -31.41 -4.43
N LEU A 286 3.13 -31.64 -3.43
CA LEU A 286 3.75 -32.94 -3.20
C LEU A 286 2.83 -33.74 -2.26
N GLU A 287 2.16 -34.78 -2.77
CA GLU A 287 1.33 -35.66 -1.92
C GLU A 287 2.21 -36.73 -1.26
N ASP A 288 1.80 -37.12 -0.05
CA ASP A 288 2.45 -38.08 0.86
C ASP A 288 3.73 -37.51 1.51
N ASP A 289 4.89 -37.87 0.96
CA ASP A 289 6.21 -37.53 1.49
C ASP A 289 7.02 -36.68 0.50
N ILE A 290 7.79 -35.75 1.05
CA ILE A 290 8.80 -35.00 0.31
C ILE A 290 9.96 -35.95 0.04
N SER A 291 10.07 -36.40 -1.22
CA SER A 291 11.12 -37.30 -1.69
C SER A 291 11.79 -36.73 -2.94
N PHE A 292 13.05 -37.09 -3.19
CA PHE A 292 13.76 -36.74 -4.42
C PHE A 292 12.93 -37.04 -5.69
N SER A 293 12.22 -38.17 -5.72
CA SER A 293 11.41 -38.54 -6.89
C SER A 293 10.26 -37.55 -7.16
N ASN A 294 9.60 -37.09 -6.09
CA ASN A 294 8.53 -36.10 -6.17
C ASN A 294 9.11 -34.72 -6.52
N GLU A 295 10.23 -34.35 -5.89
CA GLU A 295 10.91 -33.09 -6.16
C GLU A 295 11.41 -32.99 -7.61
N PHE A 296 12.06 -34.03 -8.13
CA PHE A 296 12.54 -34.05 -9.52
C PHE A 296 11.39 -33.96 -10.52
N ALA A 297 10.30 -34.69 -10.28
CA ALA A 297 9.12 -34.61 -11.13
C ALA A 297 8.47 -33.22 -11.09
N ALA A 298 8.40 -32.60 -9.91
CA ALA A 298 7.91 -31.23 -9.73
C ALA A 298 8.78 -30.22 -10.50
N MET A 299 10.09 -30.24 -10.29
CA MET A 299 11.03 -29.33 -10.95
C MET A 299 11.05 -29.54 -12.47
N GLN A 300 11.04 -30.78 -12.95
CA GLN A 300 10.97 -31.09 -14.38
C GLN A 300 9.66 -30.59 -15.00
N TYR A 301 8.52 -30.73 -14.29
CA TYR A 301 7.25 -30.18 -14.76
C TYR A 301 7.27 -28.65 -14.86
N ILE A 302 7.79 -27.96 -13.85
CA ILE A 302 7.98 -26.50 -13.90
C ILE A 302 8.81 -26.14 -15.13
N LYS A 303 9.99 -26.76 -15.29
CA LYS A 303 10.92 -26.54 -16.39
C LYS A 303 10.26 -26.67 -17.76
N ASP A 304 9.51 -27.75 -17.97
CA ASP A 304 8.96 -28.07 -19.30
C ASP A 304 7.68 -27.31 -19.65
N ASN A 305 6.90 -26.87 -18.65
CA ASN A 305 5.53 -26.41 -18.88
C ASN A 305 5.24 -24.98 -18.39
N LEU A 306 5.95 -24.50 -17.36
CA LEU A 306 5.60 -23.24 -16.68
C LEU A 306 6.74 -22.23 -16.69
N PHE A 307 7.98 -22.69 -16.85
CA PHE A 307 9.17 -21.88 -16.64
C PHE A 307 9.30 -20.72 -17.63
N ARG A 308 9.59 -19.54 -17.09
CA ARG A 308 9.96 -18.35 -17.86
C ARG A 308 11.33 -17.85 -17.38
N ALA A 309 12.30 -17.83 -18.29
CA ALA A 309 13.67 -17.38 -18.00
C ALA A 309 13.69 -15.96 -17.38
N ASN A 310 14.51 -15.77 -16.34
CA ASN A 310 14.64 -14.52 -15.57
C ASN A 310 13.35 -14.03 -14.89
N LYS A 311 12.33 -14.88 -14.77
CA LYS A 311 11.02 -14.53 -14.19
C LYS A 311 10.57 -15.50 -13.11
N ALA A 312 11.35 -16.53 -12.78
CA ALA A 312 10.96 -17.59 -11.87
C ALA A 312 11.68 -17.48 -10.53
N ILE A 313 10.92 -17.61 -9.44
CA ILE A 313 11.43 -17.86 -8.09
C ILE A 313 10.83 -19.17 -7.62
N ILE A 314 11.65 -20.10 -7.15
CA ILE A 314 11.23 -21.42 -6.70
C ILE A 314 11.55 -21.52 -5.21
N ASN A 315 10.51 -21.73 -4.41
CA ASN A 315 10.60 -21.83 -2.97
C ASN A 315 10.38 -23.28 -2.54
N MET A 316 11.30 -23.77 -1.71
CA MET A 316 11.27 -25.09 -1.08
C MET A 316 11.37 -24.87 0.43
N SER A 317 10.23 -24.76 1.11
CA SER A 317 10.20 -24.50 2.56
C SER A 317 10.44 -25.77 3.40
N PHE A 318 11.26 -26.66 2.88
CA PHE A 318 11.61 -27.94 3.45
C PHE A 318 13.09 -28.24 3.16
N GLY A 319 13.61 -29.28 3.81
CA GLY A 319 14.93 -29.79 3.54
C GLY A 319 15.21 -31.05 4.36
N GLY A 320 16.36 -31.66 4.12
CA GLY A 320 16.81 -32.88 4.77
C GLY A 320 18.28 -32.80 5.16
N GLU A 321 18.62 -33.54 6.20
CA GLU A 321 19.99 -33.74 6.64
C GLU A 321 20.63 -34.92 5.88
N TYR A 322 21.84 -34.69 5.38
CA TYR A 322 22.66 -35.66 4.64
C TYR A 322 24.08 -35.64 5.17
N SER A 323 24.88 -36.66 4.85
CA SER A 323 26.31 -36.58 5.12
C SER A 323 27.04 -35.76 4.06
N ILE A 324 28.15 -35.12 4.42
CA ILE A 324 28.93 -34.28 3.48
C ILE A 324 29.42 -35.13 2.32
N LYS A 325 29.78 -36.39 2.57
CA LYS A 325 30.17 -37.35 1.55
C LYS A 325 29.11 -37.56 0.46
N GLN A 326 27.82 -37.44 0.80
CA GLN A 326 26.73 -37.61 -0.17
C GLN A 326 26.69 -36.49 -1.22
N LEU A 327 27.27 -35.31 -0.96
CA LEU A 327 27.32 -34.20 -1.92
C LEU A 327 28.00 -34.55 -3.24
N ASP A 328 28.97 -35.48 -3.18
CA ASP A 328 29.80 -35.88 -4.31
C ASP A 328 29.58 -37.34 -4.74
N GLU A 329 28.86 -38.13 -3.94
CA GLU A 329 28.69 -39.57 -4.19
C GLU A 329 27.24 -40.01 -4.39
N ASP A 330 26.25 -39.31 -3.83
CA ASP A 330 24.85 -39.70 -3.97
C ASP A 330 24.29 -39.18 -5.30
N PRO A 331 23.89 -40.07 -6.24
CA PRO A 331 23.40 -39.63 -7.55
C PRO A 331 22.15 -38.74 -7.46
N SER A 332 21.35 -38.88 -6.41
CA SER A 332 20.13 -38.08 -6.23
C SER A 332 20.49 -36.64 -5.85
N VAL A 333 21.40 -36.47 -4.88
CA VAL A 333 21.92 -35.16 -4.46
C VAL A 333 22.63 -34.47 -5.62
N ILE A 334 23.44 -35.20 -6.38
CA ILE A 334 24.13 -34.65 -7.56
C ILE A 334 23.12 -34.19 -8.61
N TYR A 335 22.11 -35.01 -8.92
CA TYR A 335 21.10 -34.68 -9.92
C TYR A 335 20.21 -33.51 -9.52
N GLU A 336 19.82 -33.42 -8.23
CA GLU A 336 19.09 -32.27 -7.68
C GLU A 336 19.86 -30.96 -7.92
N ARG A 337 21.14 -30.95 -7.53
CA ARG A 337 22.05 -29.82 -7.74
C ARG A 337 22.18 -29.47 -9.22
N GLU A 338 22.33 -30.45 -10.10
CA GLU A 338 22.40 -30.21 -11.55
C GLU A 338 21.13 -29.56 -12.10
N LEU A 339 19.95 -30.00 -11.66
CA LEU A 339 18.67 -29.45 -12.09
C LEU A 339 18.44 -28.02 -11.58
N ILE A 340 18.79 -27.74 -10.32
CA ILE A 340 18.79 -26.40 -9.74
C ILE A 340 19.72 -25.49 -10.55
N ASN A 341 20.97 -25.92 -10.78
CA ASN A 341 21.96 -25.13 -11.50
C ASN A 341 21.51 -24.85 -12.94
N GLU A 342 20.89 -25.80 -13.63
CA GLU A 342 20.37 -25.60 -14.99
C GLU A 342 19.30 -24.50 -15.04
N LEU A 343 18.38 -24.49 -14.07
CA LEU A 343 17.31 -23.49 -13.98
C LEU A 343 17.87 -22.12 -13.54
N THR A 344 18.83 -22.11 -12.59
CA THR A 344 19.53 -20.89 -12.15
C THR A 344 20.32 -20.26 -13.30
N HIS A 345 20.98 -21.05 -14.15
CA HIS A 345 21.65 -20.53 -15.36
C HIS A 345 20.69 -19.84 -16.34
N GLN A 346 19.39 -20.16 -16.29
CA GLN A 346 18.34 -19.50 -17.07
C GLN A 346 17.69 -18.33 -16.32
N GLY A 347 18.21 -17.97 -15.15
CA GLY A 347 17.77 -16.84 -14.33
C GLY A 347 16.65 -17.18 -13.34
N ALA A 348 16.48 -18.46 -12.98
CA ALA A 348 15.68 -18.82 -11.81
C ALA A 348 16.38 -18.39 -10.51
N ILE A 349 15.61 -18.13 -9.46
CA ILE A 349 16.13 -17.96 -8.10
C ILE A 349 15.53 -19.06 -7.25
N PHE A 350 16.38 -19.84 -6.58
CA PHE A 350 15.94 -20.82 -5.60
C PHE A 350 16.08 -20.30 -4.18
N VAL A 351 15.09 -20.59 -3.34
CA VAL A 351 15.05 -20.22 -1.93
C VAL A 351 14.66 -21.44 -1.11
N SER A 352 15.43 -21.72 -0.06
CA SER A 352 15.20 -22.87 0.83
C SER A 352 15.27 -22.47 2.30
N SER A 353 14.56 -23.19 3.16
CA SER A 353 14.66 -23.02 4.62
C SER A 353 15.94 -23.67 5.17
N ALA A 354 16.51 -23.08 6.23
CA ALA A 354 17.71 -23.57 6.92
C ALA A 354 17.46 -24.69 7.93
N GLY A 355 16.24 -25.23 7.98
CA GLY A 355 15.82 -26.19 8.99
C GLY A 355 15.46 -25.55 10.34
N ASN A 356 14.83 -26.35 11.20
CA ASN A 356 14.28 -25.91 12.49
C ASN A 356 14.99 -26.53 13.70
N ASP A 357 16.07 -27.27 13.47
CA ASP A 357 16.75 -28.08 14.49
C ASP A 357 17.85 -27.33 15.23
N ASN A 358 18.04 -26.03 14.94
CA ASN A 358 19.10 -25.20 15.52
C ASN A 358 20.50 -25.81 15.30
N MET A 359 20.72 -26.36 14.10
CA MET A 359 21.99 -26.95 13.67
C MET A 359 22.67 -26.07 12.61
N LEU A 360 23.97 -26.29 12.40
CA LEU A 360 24.67 -25.67 11.29
C LEU A 360 24.17 -26.29 9.97
N VAL A 361 23.97 -25.46 8.95
CA VAL A 361 23.59 -25.93 7.60
C VAL A 361 24.69 -26.78 6.98
N TYR A 362 25.95 -26.55 7.37
CA TYR A 362 27.11 -27.34 6.97
C TYR A 362 28.01 -27.53 8.20
N ASP A 363 28.18 -28.77 8.63
CA ASP A 363 28.88 -29.16 9.85
C ASP A 363 29.92 -30.26 9.55
N GLU A 364 31.17 -29.85 9.34
CA GLU A 364 32.28 -30.76 9.09
C GLU A 364 32.59 -31.67 10.28
N GLU A 365 32.32 -31.23 11.51
CA GLU A 365 32.65 -32.00 12.72
C GLU A 365 31.71 -33.20 12.86
N ASN A 366 30.44 -33.02 12.47
CA ASN A 366 29.41 -34.05 12.55
C ASN A 366 29.14 -34.78 11.22
N ASP A 367 29.90 -34.48 10.16
CA ASP A 367 29.68 -35.01 8.79
C ASP A 367 28.22 -34.80 8.36
N SER A 368 27.72 -33.56 8.49
CA SER A 368 26.32 -33.23 8.24
C SER A 368 26.17 -31.99 7.35
N VAL A 369 25.19 -32.03 6.44
CA VAL A 369 24.81 -30.93 5.56
C VAL A 369 23.29 -30.92 5.35
N TYR A 370 22.69 -29.74 5.41
CA TYR A 370 21.24 -29.54 5.23
C TYR A 370 20.91 -29.08 3.81
N LEU A 371 20.24 -29.93 3.04
CA LEU A 371 19.93 -29.72 1.63
C LEU A 371 18.43 -29.48 1.43
N PRO A 372 18.04 -28.64 0.44
CA PRO A 372 18.88 -28.00 -0.57
C PRO A 372 19.53 -26.67 -0.10
N CYS A 373 19.37 -26.28 1.16
CA CYS A 373 19.85 -24.99 1.69
C CYS A 373 21.36 -24.77 1.52
N ALA A 374 22.19 -25.81 1.61
CA ALA A 374 23.64 -25.68 1.52
C ALA A 374 24.18 -25.58 0.08
N TYR A 375 23.35 -25.70 -0.96
CA TYR A 375 23.83 -25.54 -2.34
C TYR A 375 24.19 -24.07 -2.65
N ASP A 376 25.28 -23.86 -3.39
CA ASP A 376 25.79 -22.51 -3.72
C ASP A 376 24.77 -21.64 -4.47
N ASP A 377 23.94 -22.25 -5.33
CA ASP A 377 22.95 -21.57 -6.16
C ASP A 377 21.58 -21.42 -5.48
N VAL A 378 21.49 -21.70 -4.17
CA VAL A 378 20.26 -21.59 -3.36
C VAL A 378 20.41 -20.51 -2.29
N ILE A 379 19.40 -19.65 -2.18
CA ILE A 379 19.32 -18.69 -1.07
C ILE A 379 18.82 -19.45 0.18
N CYS A 380 19.73 -19.66 1.13
CA CYS A 380 19.44 -20.30 2.39
C CYS A 380 18.85 -19.31 3.42
N VAL A 381 17.67 -19.60 3.97
CA VAL A 381 16.91 -18.66 4.83
C VAL A 381 16.68 -19.24 6.23
N GLY A 382 17.21 -18.54 7.25
CA GLY A 382 16.91 -18.78 8.67
C GLY A 382 15.83 -17.86 9.24
N ALA A 383 15.28 -18.21 10.40
CA ALA A 383 14.28 -17.43 11.14
C ALA A 383 14.91 -16.53 12.22
N ILE A 384 14.25 -15.41 12.56
CA ILE A 384 14.73 -14.40 13.54
C ILE A 384 13.72 -14.08 14.64
#